data_AF-A0A4Q2YB73-F1
#
_entry.id   AF-A0A4Q2YB73-F1
#
_cell.length_a   1.000
_cell.length_b   1.000
_cell.length_c   1.000
_cell.angle_alpha   90.00
_cell.angle_beta   90.00
_cell.angle_gamma   90.00
#
_symmetry.space_group_name_H-M   'P 1'
#
loop_
_entity.id
_entity.type
_entity.pdbx_description
1 polymer ?
#
loop_
_entity_poly.entity_id
_entity_poly.type
_entity_poly.pdbx_seq_one_letter_code
_entity_poly.pdbx_strand_id
1 'polypeptide(L)'
;MPAPPSVQSGGPDAATTVLTAKMNAALEEPDVELRTANWNKLLAGMRLGDAKSVRAIFLENDKRGRWFVPEWISFWKKYGELSTAEALDEWQATGDPRDIDSPAQLVAAAIKARGLPEARLLLNRNEVRESAVMIEALFNSVARLHPKESILFMMESVPEVLRPQAAKAIAETGIDRGGVEQAVPLMQSLRAAGAGADPQQAAFSAMLTAAWRGGPERAQEFALSHVQQPWCTGTALGSVSAQLVGENPAAAMDFLTRLPENLDREKLETSVDMAVDQSLRLNPDDIGRWLLDHPKARHYDHITASYCQALSVVDPVAAESWARTVQDPGLRSKALSLKDG
;
A
#
# COMPACT_ATOMS: atom_id res chain seq x y z
N MET A 1 -16.30 20.68 -47.04
CA MET A 1 -16.22 20.90 -45.58
C MET A 1 -15.28 22.08 -45.36
N PRO A 2 -15.70 23.16 -44.68
CA PRO A 2 -14.81 24.27 -44.37
C PRO A 2 -13.69 23.79 -43.43
N ALA A 3 -12.46 24.25 -43.68
CA ALA A 3 -11.33 23.97 -42.80
C ALA A 3 -11.61 24.53 -41.39
N PRO A 4 -11.27 23.81 -40.31
CA PRO A 4 -11.40 24.35 -38.96
C PRO A 4 -10.56 25.63 -38.86
N PRO A 5 -11.07 26.67 -38.19
CA PRO A 5 -10.36 27.93 -38.05
C PRO A 5 -9.01 27.69 -37.36
N SER A 6 -7.95 28.19 -37.99
CA SER A 6 -6.60 28.15 -37.44
C SER A 6 -6.57 28.85 -36.08
N VAL A 7 -6.30 28.08 -35.02
CA VAL A 7 -6.07 28.64 -33.69
C VAL A 7 -4.78 29.46 -33.77
N GLN A 8 -4.91 30.78 -33.82
CA GLN A 8 -3.74 31.67 -33.70
C GLN A 8 -3.10 31.44 -32.34
N SER A 9 -1.84 31.00 -32.32
CA SER A 9 -1.02 30.92 -31.11
C SER A 9 -0.71 32.35 -30.63
N GLY A 10 -1.67 32.96 -29.95
CA GLY A 10 -1.48 34.23 -29.26
C GLY A 10 -0.35 34.08 -28.25
N GLY A 11 0.62 35.00 -28.29
CA GLY A 11 1.65 35.08 -27.26
C GLY A 11 1.04 35.28 -25.87
N PRO A 12 1.82 35.08 -24.78
CA PRO A 12 1.33 35.26 -23.42
C PRO A 12 0.72 36.65 -23.26
N ASP A 13 -0.46 36.72 -22.65
CA ASP A 13 -1.10 38.00 -22.40
C ASP A 13 -0.26 38.85 -21.41
N ALA A 14 -0.55 40.16 -21.34
CA ALA A 14 0.18 41.05 -20.45
C ALA A 14 0.10 40.60 -18.97
N ALA A 15 -1.00 39.96 -18.56
CA ALA A 15 -1.18 39.46 -17.20
C ALA A 15 -0.28 38.24 -16.91
N THR A 16 -0.15 37.30 -17.85
CA THR A 16 0.78 36.16 -17.79
C THR A 16 2.22 36.65 -17.65
N THR A 17 2.58 37.70 -18.38
CA THR A 17 3.92 38.30 -18.33
C THR A 17 4.20 38.89 -16.94
N VAL A 18 3.24 39.59 -16.34
CA VAL A 18 3.40 40.17 -14.99
C VAL A 18 3.47 39.08 -13.90
N LEU A 19 2.63 38.04 -14.00
CA LEU A 19 2.63 36.94 -13.02
C LEU A 19 3.97 36.18 -13.03
N THR A 20 4.44 35.81 -14.23
CA THR A 20 5.67 35.03 -14.39
C THR A 20 6.91 35.80 -13.95
N ALA A 21 6.95 37.13 -14.22
CA ALA A 21 8.00 38.00 -13.69
C ALA A 21 8.02 38.01 -12.14
N LYS A 22 6.85 38.12 -11.48
CA LYS A 22 6.75 38.08 -10.02
C LYS A 22 7.13 36.72 -9.45
N MET A 23 6.73 35.63 -10.10
CA MET A 23 7.07 34.27 -9.69
C MET A 23 8.57 34.02 -9.79
N ASN A 24 9.22 34.44 -10.89
CA ASN A 24 10.67 34.32 -11.03
C ASN A 24 11.41 35.18 -9.98
N ALA A 25 10.91 36.39 -9.69
CA ALA A 25 11.48 37.22 -8.62
C ALA A 25 11.34 36.58 -7.24
N ALA A 26 10.24 35.89 -6.96
CA ALA A 26 10.06 35.15 -5.71
C ALA A 26 11.13 34.07 -5.54
N LEU A 27 11.55 33.39 -6.61
CA LEU A 27 12.59 32.35 -6.55
C LEU A 27 13.99 32.88 -6.21
N GLU A 28 14.22 34.18 -6.29
CA GLU A 28 15.48 34.82 -5.87
C GLU A 28 15.55 35.04 -4.34
N GLU A 29 14.46 34.79 -3.59
CA GLU A 29 14.44 34.87 -2.13
C GLU A 29 15.30 33.75 -1.52
N PRO A 30 16.40 34.08 -0.79
CA PRO A 30 17.27 33.09 -0.18
C PRO A 30 16.58 32.29 0.93
N ASP A 31 15.69 32.92 1.70
CA ASP A 31 14.97 32.26 2.77
C ASP A 31 13.90 31.30 2.21
N VAL A 32 14.00 30.02 2.55
CA VAL A 32 13.13 28.97 1.98
C VAL A 32 11.67 29.15 2.38
N GLU A 33 11.41 29.59 3.61
CA GLU A 33 10.06 29.76 4.14
C GLU A 33 9.38 30.97 3.48
N LEU A 34 10.07 32.11 3.42
CA LEU A 34 9.59 33.32 2.74
C LEU A 34 9.39 33.09 1.24
N ARG A 35 10.33 32.40 0.58
CA ARG A 35 10.21 32.03 -0.83
C ARG A 35 8.97 31.19 -1.07
N THR A 36 8.78 30.12 -0.30
CA THR A 36 7.64 29.21 -0.43
C THR A 36 6.31 29.95 -0.18
N ALA A 37 6.26 30.81 0.84
CA ALA A 37 5.08 31.60 1.16
C ALA A 37 4.72 32.59 0.02
N ASN A 38 5.70 33.31 -0.50
CA ASN A 38 5.53 34.24 -1.62
C ASN A 38 5.12 33.51 -2.90
N TRP A 39 5.75 32.36 -3.19
CA TRP A 39 5.42 31.49 -4.30
C TRP A 39 3.95 31.06 -4.26
N ASN A 40 3.51 30.49 -3.13
CA ASN A 40 2.15 30.00 -2.97
C ASN A 40 1.09 31.10 -3.08
N LYS A 41 1.41 32.31 -2.59
CA LYS A 41 0.53 33.49 -2.75
C LYS A 41 0.34 33.86 -4.22
N LEU A 42 1.41 33.83 -5.02
CA LEU A 42 1.34 34.11 -6.46
C LEU A 42 0.65 32.98 -7.22
N LEU A 43 0.95 31.73 -6.85
CA LEU A 43 0.40 30.53 -7.45
C LEU A 43 -1.12 30.43 -7.32
N ALA A 44 -1.70 30.99 -6.25
CA ALA A 44 -3.15 31.10 -6.09
C ALA A 44 -3.83 31.85 -7.26
N GLY A 45 -3.13 32.81 -7.88
CA GLY A 45 -3.62 33.57 -9.04
C GLY A 45 -3.31 32.96 -10.41
N MET A 46 -2.65 31.79 -10.46
CA MET A 46 -2.31 31.11 -11.71
C MET A 46 -3.57 30.65 -12.45
N ARG A 47 -3.66 30.96 -13.74
CA ARG A 47 -4.66 30.44 -14.69
C ARG A 47 -4.03 29.34 -15.53
N LEU A 48 -4.88 28.55 -16.21
CA LEU A 48 -4.43 27.45 -17.06
C LEU A 48 -3.44 27.91 -18.16
N GLY A 49 -3.73 29.03 -18.82
CA GLY A 49 -2.87 29.61 -19.85
C GLY A 49 -1.49 30.07 -19.34
N ASP A 50 -1.33 30.28 -18.03
CA ASP A 50 -0.06 30.69 -17.44
C ASP A 50 0.91 29.51 -17.23
N ALA A 51 0.39 28.26 -17.20
CA ALA A 51 1.14 27.09 -16.73
C ALA A 51 2.44 26.82 -17.52
N LYS A 52 2.41 26.93 -18.85
CA LYS A 52 3.60 26.74 -19.70
C LYS A 52 4.68 27.79 -19.42
N SER A 53 4.29 29.04 -19.20
CA SER A 53 5.22 30.11 -18.88
C SER A 53 5.80 29.95 -17.47
N VAL A 54 4.99 29.52 -16.50
CA VAL A 54 5.47 29.22 -15.14
C VAL A 54 6.45 28.05 -15.16
N ARG A 55 6.16 26.98 -15.90
CA ARG A 55 7.07 25.84 -16.09
C ARG A 55 8.41 26.27 -16.70
N ALA A 56 8.39 27.15 -17.70
CA ALA A 56 9.60 27.66 -18.33
C ALA A 56 10.55 28.36 -17.34
N ILE A 57 10.02 28.99 -16.27
CA ILE A 57 10.83 29.58 -15.20
C ILE A 57 11.71 28.52 -14.54
N PHE A 58 11.14 27.36 -14.20
CA PHE A 58 11.88 26.27 -13.54
C PHE A 58 12.96 25.68 -14.46
N LEU A 59 12.63 25.42 -15.73
CA LEU A 59 13.58 24.89 -16.69
C LEU A 59 14.76 25.84 -16.92
N GLU A 60 14.52 27.14 -16.94
CA GLU A 60 15.58 28.13 -17.08
C GLU A 60 16.46 28.22 -15.83
N ASN A 61 15.86 28.12 -14.65
CA ASN A 61 16.60 28.07 -13.39
C ASN A 61 17.45 26.79 -13.27
N ASP A 62 16.92 25.66 -13.75
CA ASP A 62 17.63 24.38 -13.76
C ASP A 62 18.89 24.42 -14.63
N LYS A 63 18.82 25.03 -15.83
CA LYS A 63 19.99 25.27 -16.68
C LYS A 63 21.08 26.09 -15.98
N ARG A 64 20.70 26.90 -14.99
CA ARG A 64 21.61 27.71 -14.16
C ARG A 64 22.10 26.97 -12.91
N GLY A 65 21.79 25.68 -12.78
CA GLY A 65 22.16 24.85 -11.63
C GLY A 65 21.32 25.13 -10.38
N ARG A 66 20.14 25.76 -10.50
CA ARG A 66 19.25 26.07 -9.37
C ARG A 66 17.97 25.27 -9.47
N TRP A 67 17.58 24.62 -8.37
CA TRP A 67 16.31 23.88 -8.30
C TRP A 67 15.53 24.16 -7.03
N PHE A 68 14.21 24.16 -7.19
CA PHE A 68 13.25 24.61 -6.20
C PHE A 68 12.17 23.54 -6.03
N VAL A 69 12.52 22.43 -5.35
CA VAL A 69 11.63 21.26 -5.18
C VAL A 69 10.27 21.64 -4.59
N PRO A 70 10.17 22.42 -3.48
CA PRO A 70 8.88 22.74 -2.88
C PRO A 70 7.95 23.54 -3.82
N GLU A 71 8.50 24.49 -4.56
CA GLU A 71 7.79 25.35 -5.50
C GLU A 71 7.35 24.57 -6.74
N TRP A 72 8.20 23.66 -7.22
CA TRP A 72 7.90 22.75 -8.33
C TRP A 72 6.73 21.81 -8.01
N ILE A 73 6.75 21.20 -6.83
CA ILE A 73 5.65 20.35 -6.35
C ILE A 73 4.36 21.17 -6.25
N SER A 74 4.44 22.38 -5.71
CA SER A 74 3.27 23.27 -5.57
C SER A 74 2.72 23.67 -6.94
N PHE A 75 3.59 23.99 -7.90
CA PHE A 75 3.21 24.27 -9.29
C PHE A 75 2.41 23.13 -9.91
N TRP A 76 2.92 21.91 -9.86
CA TRP A 76 2.21 20.76 -10.43
C TRP A 76 0.87 20.53 -9.75
N LYS A 77 0.80 20.59 -8.41
CA LYS A 77 -0.47 20.49 -7.68
C LYS A 77 -1.48 21.51 -8.21
N LYS A 78 -1.10 22.78 -8.32
CA LYS A 78 -1.96 23.82 -8.87
C LYS A 78 -2.34 23.56 -10.33
N TYR A 79 -1.40 23.08 -11.15
CA TYR A 79 -1.69 22.76 -12.55
C TYR A 79 -2.71 21.62 -12.66
N GLY A 80 -2.56 20.55 -11.86
CA GLY A 80 -3.53 19.45 -11.78
C GLY A 80 -4.91 19.91 -11.29
N GLU A 81 -4.98 20.85 -10.34
CA GLU A 81 -6.24 21.46 -9.91
C GLU A 81 -6.94 22.22 -11.05
N LEU A 82 -6.18 22.93 -11.90
CA LEU A 82 -6.71 23.69 -13.03
C LEU A 82 -7.11 22.80 -14.20
N SER A 83 -6.25 21.86 -14.58
CA SER A 83 -6.48 20.89 -15.66
C SER A 83 -5.57 19.67 -15.49
N THR A 84 -6.09 18.59 -14.89
CA THR A 84 -5.31 17.36 -14.71
C THR A 84 -4.91 16.72 -16.02
N ALA A 85 -5.80 16.75 -17.02
CA ALA A 85 -5.51 16.15 -18.31
C ALA A 85 -4.31 16.82 -18.97
N GLU A 86 -4.29 18.16 -19.05
CA GLU A 86 -3.15 18.89 -19.60
C GLU A 86 -1.90 18.77 -18.73
N ALA A 87 -2.05 18.78 -17.40
CA ALA A 87 -0.92 18.60 -16.50
C ALA A 87 -0.28 17.21 -16.67
N LEU A 88 -1.08 16.15 -16.81
CA LEU A 88 -0.59 14.80 -17.08
C LEU A 88 0.02 14.70 -18.48
N ASP A 89 -0.63 15.23 -19.52
CA ASP A 89 -0.10 15.22 -20.89
C ASP A 89 1.26 15.93 -20.94
N GLU A 90 1.37 17.12 -20.32
CA GLU A 90 2.61 17.89 -20.27
C GLU A 90 3.67 17.16 -19.42
N TRP A 91 3.28 16.59 -18.26
CA TRP A 91 4.22 15.80 -17.44
C TRP A 91 4.76 14.60 -18.21
N GLN A 92 3.91 13.87 -18.94
CA GLN A 92 4.34 12.73 -19.76
C GLN A 92 5.20 13.16 -20.94
N ALA A 93 4.81 14.21 -21.65
CA ALA A 93 5.50 14.69 -22.83
C ALA A 93 6.90 15.22 -22.48
N THR A 94 7.04 15.78 -21.29
CA THR A 94 8.27 16.48 -20.92
C THR A 94 9.14 15.67 -19.99
N GLY A 95 8.53 14.84 -19.13
CA GLY A 95 9.13 14.35 -17.90
C GLY A 95 9.52 15.53 -16.99
N ASP A 96 9.44 15.37 -15.67
CA ASP A 96 10.34 16.16 -14.82
C ASP A 96 11.50 15.32 -14.29
N PRO A 97 12.73 15.78 -14.55
CA PRO A 97 13.99 15.12 -14.19
C PRO A 97 14.31 15.01 -12.69
N ARG A 98 13.43 15.42 -11.75
CA ARG A 98 13.58 15.21 -10.28
C ARG A 98 12.34 14.62 -9.64
N ASP A 99 11.62 13.80 -10.39
CA ASP A 99 10.38 13.19 -9.93
C ASP A 99 10.61 11.85 -9.20
N ILE A 100 10.01 11.71 -8.02
CA ILE A 100 9.77 10.41 -7.38
C ILE A 100 8.27 10.09 -7.24
N ASP A 101 7.33 11.03 -7.41
CA ASP A 101 5.89 10.81 -7.07
C ASP A 101 4.86 11.78 -7.73
N SER A 102 5.22 12.59 -8.73
CA SER A 102 4.39 13.73 -9.17
C SER A 102 3.09 13.35 -9.91
N PRO A 103 2.97 12.26 -10.68
CA PRO A 103 1.70 11.86 -11.29
C PRO A 103 0.64 11.53 -10.23
N ALA A 104 1.04 10.83 -9.16
CA ALA A 104 0.18 10.52 -8.03
C ALA A 104 -0.29 11.80 -7.32
N GLN A 105 0.61 12.76 -7.12
CA GLN A 105 0.27 14.05 -6.50
C GLN A 105 -0.65 14.91 -7.38
N LEU A 106 -0.47 14.87 -8.71
CA LEU A 106 -1.36 15.52 -9.68
C LEU A 106 -2.77 14.96 -9.60
N VAL A 107 -2.90 13.63 -9.63
CA VAL A 107 -4.18 12.93 -9.47
C VAL A 107 -4.84 13.28 -8.14
N ALA A 108 -4.06 13.31 -7.05
CA ALA A 108 -4.58 13.64 -5.74
C ALA A 108 -5.10 15.08 -5.64
N ALA A 109 -4.35 16.05 -6.18
CA ALA A 109 -4.75 17.46 -6.19
C ALA A 109 -6.02 17.68 -7.03
N ALA A 110 -6.09 17.04 -8.19
CA ALA A 110 -7.24 17.07 -9.08
C ALA A 110 -8.53 16.56 -8.42
N ILE A 111 -8.44 15.39 -7.78
CA ILE A 111 -9.58 14.77 -7.08
C ILE A 111 -9.98 15.60 -5.87
N LYS A 112 -9.01 16.18 -5.14
CA LYS A 112 -9.30 17.11 -4.05
C LYS A 112 -10.11 18.33 -4.53
N ALA A 113 -9.79 18.86 -5.71
CA ALA A 113 -10.48 20.03 -6.26
C ALA A 113 -11.85 19.71 -6.86
N ARG A 114 -12.01 18.55 -7.51
CA ARG A 114 -13.16 18.26 -8.39
C ARG A 114 -13.94 16.99 -8.04
N GLY A 115 -13.50 16.24 -7.04
CA GLY A 115 -14.18 15.07 -6.49
C GLY A 115 -14.25 13.87 -7.43
N LEU A 116 -15.29 13.07 -7.26
CA LEU A 116 -15.52 11.81 -7.98
C LEU A 116 -15.66 11.97 -9.52
N PRO A 117 -16.30 13.03 -10.08
CA PRO A 117 -16.36 13.22 -11.53
C PRO A 117 -14.98 13.25 -12.19
N GLU A 118 -14.01 13.93 -11.56
CA GLU A 118 -12.63 13.99 -12.07
C GLU A 118 -11.93 12.63 -11.97
N ALA A 119 -12.14 11.90 -10.87
CA ALA A 119 -11.60 10.55 -10.72
C ALA A 119 -12.10 9.61 -11.83
N ARG A 120 -13.37 9.71 -12.23
CA ARG A 120 -13.95 8.94 -13.34
C ARG A 120 -13.29 9.29 -14.68
N LEU A 121 -13.03 10.56 -14.94
CA LEU A 121 -12.32 11.00 -16.16
C LEU A 121 -10.89 10.48 -16.19
N LEU A 122 -10.16 10.57 -15.07
CA LEU A 122 -8.78 10.11 -14.96
C LEU A 122 -8.66 8.60 -15.15
N LEU A 123 -9.58 7.83 -14.58
CA LEU A 123 -9.58 6.38 -14.72
C LEU A 123 -9.88 5.91 -16.16
N ASN A 124 -10.34 6.78 -17.07
CA ASN A 124 -10.47 6.43 -18.48
C ASN A 124 -9.14 6.59 -19.27
N ARG A 125 -8.09 7.14 -18.66
CA ARG A 125 -6.78 7.29 -19.28
C ARG A 125 -5.94 6.02 -19.11
N ASN A 126 -5.32 5.54 -20.18
CA ASN A 126 -4.52 4.30 -20.16
C ASN A 126 -3.39 4.35 -19.12
N GLU A 127 -2.63 5.45 -19.07
CA GLU A 127 -1.57 5.63 -18.06
C GLU A 127 -2.04 5.48 -16.61
N VAL A 128 -3.28 5.86 -16.29
CA VAL A 128 -3.84 5.66 -14.94
C VAL A 128 -4.28 4.22 -14.76
N ARG A 129 -4.93 3.64 -15.77
CA ARG A 129 -5.47 2.26 -15.74
C ARG A 129 -4.42 1.18 -15.72
N GLU A 130 -3.18 1.48 -16.09
CA GLU A 130 -2.09 0.51 -16.15
C GLU A 130 -1.05 0.72 -15.03
N SER A 131 -1.18 1.80 -14.25
CA SER A 131 -0.24 2.15 -13.18
C SER A 131 -0.82 1.89 -11.79
N ALA A 132 -0.27 0.90 -11.10
CA ALA A 132 -0.62 0.59 -9.70
C ALA A 132 -0.47 1.81 -8.77
N VAL A 133 0.59 2.61 -8.95
CA VAL A 133 0.84 3.82 -8.15
C VAL A 133 -0.25 4.88 -8.39
N MET A 134 -0.70 5.04 -9.64
CA MET A 134 -1.77 5.99 -9.97
C MET A 134 -3.12 5.54 -9.44
N ILE A 135 -3.41 4.23 -9.49
CA ILE A 135 -4.60 3.66 -8.85
C ILE A 135 -4.56 3.89 -7.35
N GLU A 136 -3.43 3.63 -6.68
CA GLU A 136 -3.27 3.86 -5.25
C GLU A 136 -3.53 5.34 -4.90
N ALA A 137 -2.91 6.28 -5.63
CA ALA A 137 -3.10 7.71 -5.42
C ALA A 137 -4.54 8.18 -5.67
N LEU A 138 -5.17 7.67 -6.73
CA LEU A 138 -6.55 7.94 -7.09
C LEU A 138 -7.50 7.49 -5.97
N PHE A 139 -7.37 6.24 -5.52
CA PHE A 139 -8.28 5.69 -4.50
C PHE A 139 -8.01 6.22 -3.10
N ASN A 140 -6.76 6.53 -2.75
CA ASN A 140 -6.45 7.29 -1.53
C ASN A 140 -7.20 8.64 -1.53
N SER A 141 -7.21 9.34 -2.66
CA SER A 141 -7.84 10.65 -2.76
C SER A 141 -9.36 10.58 -2.77
N VAL A 142 -9.94 9.62 -3.50
CA VAL A 142 -11.39 9.41 -3.51
C VAL A 142 -11.89 8.94 -2.15
N ALA A 143 -11.22 7.97 -1.51
CA ALA A 143 -11.60 7.49 -0.18
C ALA A 143 -11.52 8.61 0.87
N ARG A 144 -10.58 9.56 0.72
CA ARG A 144 -10.46 10.74 1.58
C ARG A 144 -11.59 11.76 1.42
N LEU A 145 -12.42 11.67 0.40
CA LEU A 145 -13.60 12.52 0.22
C LEU A 145 -14.89 11.73 0.41
N HIS A 146 -14.93 10.51 -0.12
CA HIS A 146 -16.11 9.67 -0.27
C HIS A 146 -15.78 8.19 0.03
N PRO A 147 -15.62 7.80 1.31
CA PRO A 147 -15.14 6.45 1.65
C PRO A 147 -16.03 5.32 1.12
N LYS A 148 -17.34 5.46 1.25
CA LYS A 148 -18.29 4.41 0.82
C LYS A 148 -18.39 4.36 -0.69
N GLU A 149 -18.45 5.50 -1.34
CA GLU A 149 -18.54 5.63 -2.79
C GLU A 149 -17.24 5.19 -3.47
N SER A 150 -16.09 5.31 -2.80
CA SER A 150 -14.81 4.82 -3.33
C SER A 150 -14.83 3.31 -3.58
N ILE A 151 -15.54 2.54 -2.74
CA ILE A 151 -15.68 1.09 -2.91
C ILE A 151 -16.53 0.76 -4.13
N LEU A 152 -17.69 1.41 -4.27
CA LEU A 152 -18.56 1.20 -5.43
C LEU A 152 -17.84 1.62 -6.73
N PHE A 153 -17.16 2.76 -6.70
CA PHE A 153 -16.38 3.25 -7.82
C PHE A 153 -15.26 2.28 -8.21
N MET A 154 -14.55 1.71 -7.23
CA MET A 154 -13.54 0.68 -7.47
C MET A 154 -14.14 -0.53 -8.19
N MET A 155 -15.26 -1.04 -7.68
CA MET A 155 -15.90 -2.25 -8.24
C MET A 155 -16.41 -2.02 -9.66
N GLU A 156 -16.98 -0.85 -9.95
CA GLU A 156 -17.53 -0.48 -11.25
C GLU A 156 -16.46 -0.23 -12.31
N SER A 157 -15.35 0.40 -11.93
CA SER A 157 -14.49 1.10 -12.90
C SER A 157 -13.05 0.60 -12.96
N VAL A 158 -12.57 -0.11 -11.94
CA VAL A 158 -11.18 -0.57 -11.87
C VAL A 158 -11.06 -1.99 -12.46
N PRO A 159 -10.11 -2.24 -13.37
CA PRO A 159 -9.79 -3.58 -13.84
C PRO A 159 -9.52 -4.53 -12.67
N GLU A 160 -10.01 -5.77 -12.77
CA GLU A 160 -9.96 -6.73 -11.66
C GLU A 160 -8.55 -6.91 -11.07
N VAL A 161 -7.53 -6.96 -11.93
CA VAL A 161 -6.11 -7.09 -11.56
C VAL A 161 -5.56 -5.94 -10.72
N LEU A 162 -6.19 -4.76 -10.74
CA LEU A 162 -5.78 -3.58 -9.97
C LEU A 162 -6.69 -3.25 -8.78
N ARG A 163 -7.79 -4.00 -8.61
CA ARG A 163 -8.68 -3.84 -7.45
C ARG A 163 -7.96 -4.08 -6.11
N PRO A 164 -6.97 -4.98 -5.98
CA PRO A 164 -6.22 -5.12 -4.74
C PRO A 164 -5.49 -3.84 -4.31
N GLN A 165 -4.85 -3.14 -5.24
CA GLN A 165 -4.17 -1.87 -4.96
C GLN A 165 -5.16 -0.77 -4.56
N ALA A 166 -6.30 -0.68 -5.24
CA ALA A 166 -7.35 0.25 -4.87
C ALA A 166 -7.93 -0.05 -3.47
N ALA A 167 -8.19 -1.32 -3.15
CA ALA A 167 -8.72 -1.73 -1.85
C ALA A 167 -7.72 -1.48 -0.71
N LYS A 168 -6.42 -1.72 -0.95
CA LYS A 168 -5.32 -1.35 -0.05
C LYS A 168 -5.36 0.16 0.25
N ALA A 169 -5.42 1.01 -0.77
CA ALA A 169 -5.50 2.48 -0.62
C ALA A 169 -6.73 2.93 0.18
N ILE A 170 -7.89 2.35 -0.09
CA ILE A 170 -9.13 2.64 0.66
C ILE A 170 -8.94 2.29 2.15
N ALA A 171 -8.32 1.15 2.47
CA ALA A 171 -8.06 0.73 3.85
C ALA A 171 -7.04 1.65 4.53
N GLU A 172 -5.93 2.00 3.88
CA GLU A 172 -4.92 2.95 4.37
C GLU A 172 -5.54 4.31 4.69
N THR A 173 -6.44 4.80 3.85
CA THR A 173 -7.19 6.02 4.13
C THR A 173 -8.09 5.92 5.37
N GLY A 174 -8.71 4.75 5.60
CA GLY A 174 -9.45 4.50 6.85
C GLY A 174 -8.54 4.55 8.07
N ILE A 175 -7.36 3.93 7.97
CA ILE A 175 -6.32 3.91 9.01
C ILE A 175 -5.83 5.33 9.32
N ASP A 176 -5.50 6.13 8.30
CA ASP A 176 -5.06 7.53 8.44
C ASP A 176 -6.07 8.40 9.22
N ARG A 177 -7.37 8.10 9.08
CA ARG A 177 -8.46 8.91 9.65
C ARG A 177 -8.79 8.61 11.10
N GLY A 178 -8.50 7.40 11.58
CA GLY A 178 -8.80 7.06 12.97
C GLY A 178 -8.37 5.65 13.38
N GLY A 179 -7.30 5.15 12.79
CA GLY A 179 -6.72 3.85 13.12
C GLY A 179 -7.40 2.66 12.44
N VAL A 180 -6.89 1.48 12.78
CA VAL A 180 -7.33 0.19 12.21
C VAL A 180 -8.84 -0.03 12.38
N GLU A 181 -9.39 0.46 13.49
CA GLU A 181 -10.80 0.36 13.86
C GLU A 181 -11.71 1.09 12.87
N GLN A 182 -11.27 2.20 12.29
CA GLN A 182 -12.02 2.93 11.24
C GLN A 182 -11.94 2.25 9.87
N ALA A 183 -10.95 1.41 9.63
CA ALA A 183 -10.83 0.66 8.38
C ALA A 183 -11.69 -0.61 8.36
N VAL A 184 -12.03 -1.20 9.52
CA VAL A 184 -12.86 -2.42 9.60
C VAL A 184 -14.22 -2.26 8.89
N PRO A 185 -15.02 -1.19 9.10
CA PRO A 185 -16.29 -1.02 8.39
C PRO A 185 -16.14 -0.86 6.87
N LEU A 186 -15.03 -0.27 6.40
CA LEU A 186 -14.73 -0.15 4.97
C LEU A 186 -14.45 -1.53 4.37
N MET A 187 -13.71 -2.37 5.10
CA MET A 187 -13.46 -3.74 4.71
C MET A 187 -14.73 -4.58 4.61
N GLN A 188 -15.64 -4.45 5.59
CA GLN A 188 -16.95 -5.10 5.54
C GLN A 188 -17.78 -4.61 4.34
N SER A 189 -17.66 -3.33 4.01
CA SER A 189 -18.31 -2.73 2.84
C SER A 189 -17.75 -3.25 1.52
N LEU A 190 -16.44 -3.53 1.42
CA LEU A 190 -15.82 -4.19 0.26
C LEU A 190 -16.48 -5.56 0.00
N ARG A 191 -16.62 -6.37 1.05
CA ARG A 191 -17.29 -7.68 0.97
C ARG A 191 -18.76 -7.53 0.55
N ALA A 192 -19.49 -6.60 1.17
CA ALA A 192 -20.89 -6.35 0.85
C ALA A 192 -21.10 -5.88 -0.61
N ALA A 193 -20.11 -5.18 -1.18
CA ALA A 193 -20.09 -4.79 -2.58
C ALA A 193 -19.69 -5.93 -3.54
N GLY A 194 -19.45 -7.14 -3.03
CA GLY A 194 -19.08 -8.31 -3.85
C GLY A 194 -17.62 -8.31 -4.30
N ALA A 195 -16.72 -7.61 -3.59
CA ALA A 195 -15.29 -7.71 -3.86
C ALA A 195 -14.82 -9.18 -3.76
N GLY A 196 -13.93 -9.60 -4.65
CA GLY A 196 -13.30 -10.92 -4.59
C GLY A 196 -12.40 -11.10 -3.36
N ALA A 197 -11.71 -12.24 -3.27
CA ALA A 197 -10.78 -12.51 -2.18
C ALA A 197 -9.58 -11.55 -2.19
N ASP A 198 -8.96 -11.32 -3.34
CA ASP A 198 -7.70 -10.57 -3.45
C ASP A 198 -7.81 -9.11 -2.94
N PRO A 199 -8.85 -8.33 -3.28
CA PRO A 199 -8.99 -6.97 -2.75
C PRO A 199 -9.23 -6.95 -1.23
N GLN A 200 -9.96 -7.92 -0.70
CA GLN A 200 -10.19 -8.02 0.73
C GLN A 200 -8.90 -8.41 1.47
N GLN A 201 -8.09 -9.30 0.91
CA GLN A 201 -6.79 -9.69 1.47
C GLN A 201 -5.80 -8.51 1.46
N ALA A 202 -5.74 -7.76 0.36
CA ALA A 202 -4.88 -6.57 0.27
C ALA A 202 -5.26 -5.50 1.30
N ALA A 203 -6.56 -5.22 1.48
CA ALA A 203 -7.06 -4.33 2.52
C ALA A 203 -6.70 -4.85 3.94
N PHE A 204 -6.87 -6.16 4.19
CA PHE A 204 -6.52 -6.77 5.47
C PHE A 204 -5.03 -6.62 5.80
N SER A 205 -4.17 -6.88 4.81
CA SER A 205 -2.71 -6.80 4.96
C SER A 205 -2.26 -5.40 5.34
N ALA A 206 -2.87 -4.35 4.75
CA ALA A 206 -2.61 -2.96 5.14
C ALA A 206 -3.00 -2.69 6.60
N MET A 207 -4.19 -3.17 7.01
CA MET A 207 -4.66 -3.05 8.39
C MET A 207 -3.78 -3.79 9.39
N LEU A 208 -3.32 -4.99 9.05
CA LEU A 208 -2.43 -5.78 9.89
C LEU A 208 -1.05 -5.12 10.04
N THR A 209 -0.52 -4.57 8.94
CA THR A 209 0.72 -3.77 8.95
C THR A 209 0.57 -2.55 9.85
N ALA A 210 -0.56 -1.85 9.80
CA ALA A 210 -0.83 -0.71 10.68
C ALA A 210 -1.00 -1.12 12.15
N ALA A 211 -1.65 -2.27 12.42
CA ALA A 211 -1.74 -2.82 13.76
C ALA A 211 -0.35 -3.13 14.34
N TRP A 212 0.55 -3.71 13.52
CA TRP A 212 1.93 -4.01 13.89
C TRP A 212 2.74 -2.77 14.25
N ARG A 213 2.56 -1.66 13.51
CA ARG A 213 3.18 -0.37 13.87
C ARG A 213 2.72 0.13 15.26
N GLY A 214 1.57 -0.33 15.73
CA GLY A 214 1.07 -0.07 17.09
C GLY A 214 1.57 -1.05 18.15
N GLY A 215 2.37 -2.06 17.78
CA GLY A 215 2.96 -3.06 18.66
C GLY A 215 2.60 -4.51 18.27
N PRO A 216 3.45 -5.50 18.60
CA PRO A 216 3.21 -6.91 18.30
C PRO A 216 1.92 -7.44 18.94
N GLU A 217 1.61 -7.04 20.18
CA GLU A 217 0.40 -7.47 20.89
C GLU A 217 -0.86 -7.00 20.16
N ARG A 218 -0.87 -5.76 19.69
CA ARG A 218 -2.00 -5.20 18.94
C ARG A 218 -2.22 -5.93 17.61
N ALA A 219 -1.15 -6.28 16.90
CA ALA A 219 -1.26 -7.07 15.67
C ALA A 219 -1.79 -8.48 15.93
N GLN A 220 -1.33 -9.15 16.99
CA GLN A 220 -1.84 -10.45 17.40
C GLN A 220 -3.33 -10.40 17.74
N GLU A 221 -3.75 -9.44 18.57
CA GLU A 221 -5.16 -9.26 18.94
C GLU A 221 -6.04 -8.93 17.71
N PHE A 222 -5.54 -8.09 16.81
CA PHE A 222 -6.22 -7.78 15.56
C PHE A 222 -6.38 -9.01 14.67
N ALA A 223 -5.32 -9.82 14.50
CA ALA A 223 -5.38 -11.06 13.74
C ALA A 223 -6.34 -12.08 14.37
N LEU A 224 -6.27 -12.29 15.69
CA LEU A 224 -7.12 -13.24 16.41
C LEU A 224 -8.60 -12.87 16.36
N SER A 225 -8.93 -11.57 16.48
CA SER A 225 -10.31 -11.09 16.40
C SER A 225 -10.92 -11.24 15.00
N HIS A 226 -10.11 -11.40 13.96
CA HIS A 226 -10.55 -11.52 12.57
C HIS A 226 -10.24 -12.90 11.94
N VAL A 227 -9.71 -13.85 12.71
CA VAL A 227 -9.20 -15.14 12.22
C VAL A 227 -10.25 -15.97 11.46
N GLN A 228 -11.53 -15.85 11.86
CA GLN A 228 -12.66 -16.56 11.23
C GLN A 228 -13.17 -15.87 9.96
N GLN A 229 -12.67 -14.69 9.63
CA GLN A 229 -13.07 -14.00 8.43
C GLN A 229 -12.40 -14.63 7.19
N PRO A 230 -13.09 -14.69 6.04
CA PRO A 230 -12.56 -15.34 4.84
C PRO A 230 -11.33 -14.61 4.28
N TRP A 231 -11.18 -13.32 4.54
CA TRP A 231 -10.02 -12.52 4.14
C TRP A 231 -8.81 -12.62 5.07
N CYS A 232 -8.97 -13.17 6.28
CA CYS A 232 -7.83 -13.48 7.14
C CYS A 232 -7.27 -14.84 6.71
N THR A 233 -6.33 -14.85 5.76
CA THR A 233 -5.75 -16.07 5.20
C THR A 233 -4.68 -16.69 6.10
N GLY A 234 -4.28 -17.93 5.78
CA GLY A 234 -3.11 -18.55 6.41
C GLY A 234 -1.84 -17.72 6.23
N THR A 235 -1.64 -17.10 5.06
CA THR A 235 -0.51 -16.20 4.80
C THR A 235 -0.54 -14.94 5.68
N ALA A 236 -1.72 -14.38 5.96
CA ALA A 236 -1.83 -13.23 6.86
C ALA A 236 -1.44 -13.60 8.30
N LEU A 237 -1.94 -14.74 8.80
CA LEU A 237 -1.58 -15.26 10.13
C LEU A 237 -0.11 -15.69 10.20
N GLY A 238 0.41 -16.31 9.15
CA GLY A 238 1.81 -16.68 9.01
C GLY A 238 2.73 -15.46 8.96
N SER A 239 2.29 -14.34 8.37
CA SER A 239 3.05 -13.09 8.38
C SER A 239 3.16 -12.48 9.78
N VAL A 240 2.11 -12.55 10.61
CA VAL A 240 2.18 -12.15 12.03
C VAL A 240 3.17 -13.04 12.78
N SER A 241 3.03 -14.35 12.61
CA SER A 241 3.88 -15.33 13.27
C SER A 241 5.35 -15.16 12.87
N ALA A 242 5.65 -15.01 11.58
CA ALA A 242 6.99 -14.79 11.08
C ALA A 242 7.62 -13.46 11.57
N GLN A 243 6.83 -12.40 11.71
CA GLN A 243 7.31 -11.15 12.30
C GLN A 243 7.60 -11.32 13.80
N LEU A 244 6.75 -12.04 14.54
CA LEU A 244 7.00 -12.38 15.96
C LEU A 244 8.29 -13.19 16.13
N VAL A 245 8.59 -14.11 15.21
CA VAL A 245 9.85 -14.87 15.26
C VAL A 245 11.08 -13.94 15.23
N GLY A 246 11.02 -12.87 14.44
CA GLY A 246 12.10 -11.88 14.37
C GLY A 246 12.37 -11.15 15.69
N GLU A 247 11.38 -11.12 16.59
CA GLU A 247 11.49 -10.48 17.91
C GLU A 247 11.71 -11.51 19.04
N ASN A 248 10.92 -12.58 19.03
CA ASN A 248 10.92 -13.67 19.99
C ASN A 248 10.26 -14.93 19.39
N PRO A 249 11.04 -15.96 19.00
CA PRO A 249 10.51 -17.21 18.45
C PRO A 249 9.45 -17.90 19.32
N ALA A 250 9.59 -17.85 20.66
CA ALA A 250 8.60 -18.43 21.57
C ALA A 250 7.26 -17.69 21.48
N ALA A 251 7.26 -16.36 21.31
CA ALA A 251 6.03 -15.58 21.17
C ALA A 251 5.25 -15.94 19.90
N ALA A 252 5.94 -16.31 18.81
CA ALA A 252 5.29 -16.79 17.60
C ALA A 252 4.57 -18.13 17.85
N MET A 253 5.20 -19.06 18.56
CA MET A 253 4.58 -20.34 18.91
C MET A 253 3.39 -20.15 19.86
N ASP A 254 3.55 -19.30 20.88
CA ASP A 254 2.46 -18.95 21.79
C ASP A 254 1.26 -18.34 21.05
N PHE A 255 1.51 -17.46 20.08
CA PHE A 255 0.46 -16.93 19.20
C PHE A 255 -0.26 -18.03 18.42
N LEU A 256 0.47 -18.97 17.82
CA LEU A 256 -0.12 -20.10 17.11
C LEU A 256 -1.02 -20.95 18.03
N THR A 257 -0.63 -21.18 19.29
CA THR A 257 -1.47 -21.92 20.25
C THR A 257 -2.77 -21.21 20.61
N ARG A 258 -2.86 -19.88 20.40
CA ARG A 258 -4.08 -19.10 20.66
C ARG A 258 -5.09 -19.19 19.51
N LEU A 259 -4.70 -19.69 18.33
CA LEU A 259 -5.60 -19.85 17.20
C LEU A 259 -6.75 -20.82 17.55
N PRO A 260 -7.99 -20.58 17.09
CA PRO A 260 -9.13 -21.45 17.36
C PRO A 260 -8.92 -22.90 16.90
N GLU A 261 -9.48 -23.87 17.61
CA GLU A 261 -9.38 -25.30 17.25
C GLU A 261 -10.12 -25.64 15.95
N ASN A 262 -11.20 -24.92 15.68
CA ASN A 262 -11.99 -25.05 14.46
C ASN A 262 -11.48 -24.15 13.32
N LEU A 263 -10.25 -23.64 13.42
CA LEU A 263 -9.65 -22.90 12.32
C LEU A 263 -9.55 -23.80 11.09
N ASP A 264 -9.77 -23.22 9.92
CA ASP A 264 -9.53 -23.89 8.65
C ASP A 264 -8.10 -24.49 8.63
N ARG A 265 -8.02 -25.77 8.25
CA ARG A 265 -6.77 -26.55 8.34
C ARG A 265 -5.67 -25.96 7.46
N GLU A 266 -6.01 -25.50 6.26
CA GLU A 266 -5.04 -24.89 5.33
C GLU A 266 -4.47 -23.59 5.92
N LYS A 267 -5.32 -22.76 6.53
CA LYS A 267 -4.86 -21.55 7.23
C LYS A 267 -3.89 -21.88 8.37
N LEU A 268 -4.23 -22.87 9.20
CA LEU A 268 -3.39 -23.30 10.30
C LEU A 268 -2.04 -23.80 9.79
N GLU A 269 -2.04 -24.77 8.87
CA GLU A 269 -0.80 -25.35 8.31
C GLU A 269 0.09 -24.26 7.69
N THR A 270 -0.46 -23.39 6.86
CA THR A 270 0.30 -22.27 6.25
C THR A 270 0.93 -21.36 7.31
N SER A 271 0.19 -21.03 8.36
CA SER A 271 0.69 -20.15 9.42
C SER A 271 1.80 -20.79 10.26
N VAL A 272 1.66 -22.08 10.56
CA VAL A 272 2.67 -22.88 11.29
C VAL A 272 3.93 -23.02 10.45
N ASP A 273 3.80 -23.40 9.17
CA ASP A 273 4.94 -23.62 8.28
C ASP A 273 5.78 -22.35 8.11
N MET A 274 5.15 -21.19 7.92
CA MET A 274 5.87 -19.90 7.84
C MET A 274 6.63 -19.55 9.13
N ALA A 275 6.02 -19.80 10.30
CA ALA A 275 6.66 -19.52 11.59
C ALA A 275 7.85 -20.45 11.86
N VAL A 276 7.67 -21.74 11.57
CA VAL A 276 8.71 -22.76 11.78
C VAL A 276 9.88 -22.55 10.83
N ASP A 277 9.61 -22.35 9.54
CA ASP A 277 10.65 -22.08 8.54
C ASP A 277 11.47 -20.84 8.88
N GLN A 278 10.81 -19.75 9.31
CA GLN A 278 11.49 -18.52 9.69
C GLN A 278 12.34 -18.72 10.95
N SER A 279 11.82 -19.46 11.94
CA SER A 279 12.51 -19.71 13.21
C SER A 279 13.74 -20.58 13.01
N LEU A 280 13.66 -21.64 12.19
CA LEU A 280 14.81 -22.50 11.90
C LEU A 280 15.95 -21.76 11.19
N ARG A 281 15.63 -20.75 10.37
CA ARG A 281 16.64 -19.89 9.73
C ARG A 281 17.34 -18.95 10.71
N LEU A 282 16.65 -18.52 11.77
CA LEU A 282 17.15 -17.52 12.72
C LEU A 282 17.77 -18.17 13.97
N ASN A 283 17.05 -19.10 14.61
CA ASN A 283 17.51 -19.82 15.78
C ASN A 283 16.79 -21.19 15.91
N PRO A 284 17.35 -22.28 15.35
CA PRO A 284 16.68 -23.58 15.33
C PRO A 284 16.47 -24.20 16.72
N ASP A 285 17.33 -23.89 17.69
CA ASP A 285 17.27 -24.46 19.04
C ASP A 285 16.05 -23.96 19.83
N ASP A 286 15.54 -22.77 19.51
CA ASP A 286 14.45 -22.15 20.27
C ASP A 286 13.11 -22.87 20.08
N ILE A 287 12.82 -23.36 18.87
CA ILE A 287 11.60 -24.16 18.65
C ILE A 287 11.70 -25.49 19.40
N GLY A 288 12.84 -26.19 19.27
CA GLY A 288 13.05 -27.46 19.97
C GLY A 288 12.85 -27.30 21.48
N ARG A 289 13.40 -26.24 22.07
CA ARG A 289 13.19 -25.91 23.49
C ARG A 289 11.73 -25.62 23.81
N TRP A 290 11.06 -24.78 23.00
CA TRP A 290 9.65 -24.47 23.20
C TRP A 290 8.76 -25.72 23.15
N LEU A 291 9.03 -26.65 22.21
CA LEU A 291 8.31 -27.92 22.11
C LEU A 291 8.49 -28.81 23.35
N LEU A 292 9.72 -28.89 23.89
CA LEU A 292 9.97 -29.63 25.14
C LEU A 292 9.21 -29.04 26.33
N ASP A 293 9.12 -27.71 26.40
CA ASP A 293 8.45 -27.01 27.50
C ASP A 293 6.91 -27.03 27.38
N HIS A 294 6.37 -27.25 26.18
CA HIS A 294 4.93 -27.18 25.89
C HIS A 294 4.34 -28.44 25.22
N PRO A 295 4.53 -29.66 25.77
CA PRO A 295 4.10 -30.92 25.14
C PRO A 295 2.57 -31.09 25.05
N LYS A 296 1.80 -30.15 25.62
CA LYS A 296 0.33 -30.12 25.62
C LYS A 296 -0.22 -28.85 25.00
N ALA A 297 0.61 -28.06 24.33
CA ALA A 297 0.16 -26.87 23.62
C ALA A 297 -0.92 -27.22 22.60
N ARG A 298 -1.86 -26.30 22.42
CA ARG A 298 -2.76 -26.39 21.26
C ARG A 298 -1.93 -26.39 19.99
N HIS A 299 -2.30 -27.23 19.03
CA HIS A 299 -1.60 -27.40 17.75
C HIS A 299 -0.17 -27.93 17.88
N TYR A 300 0.22 -28.50 19.04
CA TYR A 300 1.55 -29.11 19.25
C TYR A 300 1.95 -30.05 18.12
N ASP A 301 1.06 -30.97 17.72
CA ASP A 301 1.33 -31.94 16.66
C ASP A 301 1.59 -31.28 15.30
N HIS A 302 0.87 -30.19 14.97
CA HIS A 302 1.09 -29.44 13.73
C HIS A 302 2.46 -28.74 13.74
N ILE A 303 2.79 -28.05 14.84
CA ILE A 303 4.08 -27.36 15.00
C ILE A 303 5.23 -28.37 14.95
N THR A 304 5.11 -29.48 15.68
CA THR A 304 6.12 -30.54 15.70
C THR A 304 6.29 -31.18 14.32
N ALA A 305 5.20 -31.47 13.61
CA ALA A 305 5.27 -32.07 12.28
C ALA A 305 5.97 -31.13 11.28
N SER A 306 5.63 -29.84 11.29
CA SER A 306 6.30 -28.83 10.45
C SER A 306 7.78 -28.70 10.80
N TYR A 307 8.11 -28.67 12.10
CA TYR A 307 9.49 -28.65 12.59
C TYR A 307 10.29 -29.87 12.14
N CYS A 308 9.72 -31.08 12.17
CA CYS A 308 10.37 -32.28 11.66
C CYS A 308 10.67 -32.18 10.17
N GLN A 309 9.72 -31.69 9.37
CA GLN A 309 9.89 -31.56 7.93
C GLN A 309 11.04 -30.61 7.60
N ALA A 310 11.07 -29.45 8.23
CA ALA A 310 12.12 -28.46 7.98
C ALA A 310 13.48 -28.87 8.59
N LEU A 311 13.50 -29.51 9.77
CA LEU A 311 14.72 -30.03 10.39
C LEU A 311 15.34 -31.18 9.61
N SER A 312 14.54 -31.99 8.89
CA SER A 312 15.03 -33.18 8.19
C SER A 312 16.10 -32.94 7.13
N VAL A 313 16.13 -31.72 6.58
CA VAL A 313 17.14 -31.27 5.63
C VAL A 313 18.52 -31.13 6.30
N VAL A 314 18.55 -30.81 7.59
CA VAL A 314 19.78 -30.50 8.34
C VAL A 314 20.17 -31.65 9.29
N ASP A 315 19.19 -32.23 9.99
CA ASP A 315 19.37 -33.33 10.93
C ASP A 315 18.19 -34.33 10.81
N PRO A 316 18.28 -35.30 9.87
CA PRO A 316 17.21 -36.27 9.66
C PRO A 316 17.01 -37.21 10.86
N VAL A 317 18.06 -37.48 11.65
CA VAL A 317 17.97 -38.35 12.83
C VAL A 317 17.17 -37.66 13.93
N ALA A 318 17.46 -36.38 14.20
CA ALA A 318 16.69 -35.59 15.15
C ALA A 318 15.23 -35.40 14.66
N ALA A 319 15.03 -35.14 13.37
CA ALA A 319 13.68 -35.04 12.79
C ALA A 319 12.86 -36.32 12.98
N GLU A 320 13.45 -37.50 12.75
CA GLU A 320 12.78 -38.78 12.99
C GLU A 320 12.41 -38.96 14.47
N SER A 321 13.32 -38.58 15.38
CA SER A 321 13.06 -38.63 16.83
C SER A 321 11.88 -37.74 17.23
N TRP A 322 11.83 -36.51 16.71
CA TRP A 322 10.72 -35.59 16.96
C TRP A 322 9.40 -36.08 16.35
N ALA A 323 9.43 -36.66 15.15
CA ALA A 323 8.23 -37.16 14.48
C ALA A 323 7.52 -38.24 15.31
N ARG A 324 8.26 -39.04 16.08
CA ARG A 324 7.69 -40.05 16.99
C ARG A 324 6.89 -39.44 18.15
N THR A 325 7.08 -38.16 18.46
CA THR A 325 6.34 -37.45 19.50
C THR A 325 4.97 -36.94 19.04
N VAL A 326 4.74 -36.86 17.72
CA VAL A 326 3.47 -36.42 17.11
C VAL A 326 2.39 -37.47 17.37
N GLN A 327 1.28 -37.10 18.01
CA GLN A 327 0.23 -38.07 18.40
C GLN A 327 -0.71 -38.41 17.25
N ASP A 328 -1.12 -37.40 16.46
CA ASP A 328 -1.95 -37.58 15.27
C ASP A 328 -1.24 -38.45 14.21
N PRO A 329 -1.81 -39.60 13.82
CA PRO A 329 -1.15 -40.51 12.86
C PRO A 329 -0.92 -39.90 11.48
N GLY A 330 -1.82 -39.00 11.03
CA GLY A 330 -1.70 -38.34 9.74
C GLY A 330 -0.55 -37.33 9.72
N LEU A 331 -0.45 -36.50 10.75
CA LEU A 331 0.66 -35.56 10.95
C LEU A 331 1.97 -36.29 11.22
N ARG A 332 1.96 -37.40 11.96
CA ARG A 332 3.14 -38.25 12.14
C ARG A 332 3.63 -38.81 10.81
N SER A 333 2.72 -39.32 9.98
CA SER A 333 3.08 -39.79 8.64
C SER A 333 3.64 -38.65 7.77
N LYS A 334 3.07 -37.44 7.85
CA LYS A 334 3.57 -36.23 7.16
C LYS A 334 4.96 -35.82 7.67
N ALA A 335 5.22 -35.96 8.97
CA ALA A 335 6.51 -35.69 9.60
C ALA A 335 7.59 -36.73 9.25
N LEU A 336 7.18 -38.00 9.04
CA LEU A 336 8.07 -39.11 8.64
C LEU A 336 8.25 -39.23 7.12
N SER A 337 7.35 -38.64 6.32
CA SER A 337 7.55 -38.51 4.87
C SER A 337 8.59 -37.42 4.63
N LEU A 338 9.82 -37.70 5.04
CA LEU A 338 10.98 -36.90 4.72
C LEU A 338 11.05 -36.87 3.20
N LYS A 339 11.10 -35.67 2.61
CA LYS A 339 11.37 -35.57 1.19
C LYS A 339 12.75 -36.17 0.99
N ASP A 340 12.84 -37.26 0.23
CA ASP A 340 14.07 -37.64 -0.46
C ASP A 340 14.41 -36.47 -1.39
N GLY A 341 15.06 -35.45 -0.83
CA GLY A 341 15.55 -34.25 -1.51
C GLY A 341 16.93 -34.49 -2.08
#